data_AF-A0A094ZXF1-F1
#
_entry.id   AF-A0A094ZXF1-F1
#
_cell.length_a   1.000
_cell.length_b   1.000
_cell.length_c   1.000
_cell.angle_alpha   90.00
_cell.angle_beta   90.00
_cell.angle_gamma   90.00
#
_symmetry.space_group_name_H-M   'P 1'
#
loop_
_entity.id
_entity.type
_entity.pdbx_description
1 polymer ?
#
loop_
_entity_poly.entity_id
_entity_poly.type
_entity_poly.pdbx_seq_one_letter_code
_entity_poly.pdbx_strand_id
1 'polypeptide(L)'
;MDGVIAEWEKFENSKKYEEAYSVVSNAIIDNKDPELYWRKARSCRNLGNLSKSFKPISANSLGKNDKQVYKKYIEEGLSACDEGLRIDPENSKCNSWYAIFLNLSSEIEGINKRIENSFKMKDHWM
;
A
#
# COMPACT_ATOMS: atom_id res chain seq x y z
N MET A 1 10.41 -0.52 -18.63
CA MET A 1 10.26 -0.24 -17.19
C MET A 1 10.21 1.27 -16.94
N ASP A 2 11.18 2.04 -17.43
CA ASP A 2 11.25 3.50 -17.24
C ASP A 2 10.01 4.28 -17.69
N GLY A 3 9.40 3.90 -18.82
CA GLY A 3 8.16 4.53 -19.29
C GLY A 3 6.97 4.36 -18.34
N VAL A 4 6.83 3.17 -17.74
CA VAL A 4 5.79 2.87 -16.75
C VAL A 4 6.01 3.68 -15.48
N ILE A 5 7.27 3.77 -15.03
CA ILE A 5 7.64 4.55 -13.84
C ILE A 5 7.34 6.04 -14.06
N ALA A 6 7.73 6.61 -15.19
CA ALA A 6 7.46 8.01 -15.52
C ALA A 6 5.96 8.31 -15.61
N GLU A 7 5.17 7.39 -16.18
CA GLU A 7 3.72 7.52 -16.24
C GLU A 7 3.08 7.45 -14.85
N TRP A 8 3.51 6.51 -14.01
CA TRP A 8 3.08 6.43 -12.62
C TRP A 8 3.41 7.72 -11.84
N GLU A 9 4.61 8.27 -11.99
CA GLU A 9 5.01 9.53 -11.35
C GLU A 9 4.14 10.70 -11.80
N LYS A 10 3.83 10.77 -13.11
CA LYS A 10 2.91 11.78 -13.64
C LYS A 10 1.53 11.67 -13.00
N PHE A 11 0.98 10.47 -12.86
CA PHE A 11 -0.32 10.25 -12.22
C PHE A 11 -0.28 10.59 -10.73
N GLU A 12 0.74 10.16 -9.99
CA GLU A 12 0.95 10.52 -8.58
C GLU A 12 1.03 12.03 -8.37
N ASN A 13 1.84 12.73 -9.17
CA ASN A 13 1.99 14.18 -9.09
C ASN A 13 0.69 14.93 -9.43
N SER A 14 -0.14 14.33 -10.28
CA SER A 14 -1.46 14.85 -10.65
C SER A 14 -2.57 14.41 -9.70
N LYS A 15 -2.26 13.68 -8.62
CA LYS A 15 -3.21 13.09 -7.66
C LYS A 15 -4.24 12.13 -8.28
N LYS A 16 -3.89 11.55 -9.43
CA LYS A 16 -4.67 10.56 -10.17
C LYS A 16 -4.34 9.15 -9.67
N TYR A 17 -4.76 8.86 -8.45
CA TYR A 17 -4.28 7.68 -7.72
C TYR A 17 -4.83 6.35 -8.24
N GLU A 18 -6.02 6.35 -8.84
CA GLU A 18 -6.60 5.15 -9.47
C GLU A 18 -5.82 4.77 -10.74
N GLU A 19 -5.48 5.77 -11.56
CA GLU A 19 -4.65 5.57 -12.75
C GLU A 19 -3.21 5.16 -12.37
N ALA A 20 -2.62 5.81 -11.36
CA ALA A 20 -1.31 5.42 -10.83
C ALA A 20 -1.32 3.95 -10.39
N TYR A 21 -2.29 3.54 -9.57
CA TYR A 21 -2.45 2.17 -9.14
C TYR A 21 -2.59 1.18 -10.32
N SER A 22 -3.40 1.54 -11.32
CA SER A 22 -3.69 0.68 -12.47
C SER A 22 -2.45 0.44 -13.33
N VAL A 23 -1.67 1.49 -13.61
CA VAL A 23 -0.44 1.40 -14.41
C VAL A 23 0.56 0.42 -13.81
N VAL A 24 0.85 0.54 -12.51
CA VAL A 24 1.81 -0.36 -11.85
C VAL A 24 1.24 -1.75 -11.64
N SER A 25 -0.06 -1.89 -11.35
CA SER A 25 -0.70 -3.20 -11.18
C SER A 25 -0.69 -4.01 -12.46
N ASN A 26 -0.93 -3.37 -13.61
CA ASN A 26 -0.85 -4.01 -14.91
C ASN A 26 0.60 -4.37 -15.26
N ALA A 27 1.55 -3.47 -15.01
CA ALA A 27 2.96 -3.72 -15.31
C ALA A 27 3.56 -4.89 -14.50
N ILE A 28 3.09 -5.13 -13.28
CA ILE A 28 3.55 -6.25 -12.43
C ILE A 28 3.22 -7.62 -13.03
N ILE A 29 2.16 -7.72 -13.85
CA ILE A 29 1.76 -8.97 -14.49
C ILE A 29 2.89 -9.48 -15.40
N ASP A 30 3.48 -8.57 -16.17
CA ASP A 30 4.52 -8.90 -17.15
C ASP A 30 5.93 -8.75 -16.57
N ASN A 31 6.11 -7.96 -15.52
CA ASN A 31 7.41 -7.63 -14.95
C ASN A 31 7.37 -7.56 -13.42
N LYS A 32 7.85 -8.62 -12.76
CA LYS A 32 7.89 -8.72 -11.30
C LYS A 32 9.15 -8.03 -10.75
N ASP A 33 9.15 -6.71 -10.78
CA ASP A 33 10.27 -5.88 -10.30
C ASP A 33 9.93 -5.19 -8.96
N PRO A 34 10.82 -5.22 -7.95
CA PRO A 34 10.62 -4.53 -6.67
C PRO A 34 10.23 -3.05 -6.80
N GLU A 35 10.70 -2.34 -7.83
CA GLU A 35 10.35 -0.94 -8.09
C GLU A 35 8.87 -0.73 -8.39
N LEU A 36 8.21 -1.72 -8.98
CA LEU A 36 6.78 -1.67 -9.24
C LEU A 36 5.99 -2.01 -7.98
N TYR A 37 6.49 -2.93 -7.15
CA TYR A 37 5.83 -3.37 -5.93
C TYR A 37 5.70 -2.27 -4.87
N TRP A 38 6.78 -1.53 -4.56
CA TRP A 38 6.66 -0.45 -3.59
C TRP A 38 5.82 0.71 -4.13
N ARG A 39 5.83 0.95 -5.44
CA ARG A 39 4.96 1.94 -6.10
C ARG A 39 3.49 1.54 -6.01
N LYS A 40 3.17 0.26 -6.23
CA LYS A 40 1.84 -0.30 -5.99
C LYS A 40 1.43 -0.09 -4.54
N ALA A 41 2.30 -0.42 -3.59
CA ALA A 41 2.04 -0.21 -2.16
C ALA A 41 1.73 1.27 -1.85
N ARG A 42 2.53 2.20 -2.37
CA ARG A 42 2.26 3.64 -2.23
C ARG A 42 0.90 4.05 -2.81
N SER A 43 0.55 3.57 -4.01
CA SER A 43 -0.76 3.86 -4.61
C SER A 43 -1.92 3.27 -3.79
N CYS A 44 -1.76 2.07 -3.22
CA CYS A 44 -2.73 1.52 -2.27
C CYS A 44 -2.93 2.43 -1.06
N ARG A 45 -1.86 3.00 -0.49
CA ARG A 45 -2.00 3.96 0.63
C ARG A 45 -2.79 5.21 0.21
N ASN A 46 -2.52 5.73 -0.98
CA ASN A 46 -3.24 6.90 -1.49
C ASN A 46 -4.74 6.61 -1.68
N LEU A 47 -5.08 5.46 -2.28
CA LEU A 47 -6.47 5.03 -2.44
C LEU A 47 -7.17 4.76 -1.11
N GLY A 48 -6.47 4.15 -0.14
CA GLY A 48 -6.98 4.00 1.22
C GLY A 48 -7.24 5.35 1.91
N ASN A 49 -6.39 6.35 1.70
CA ASN A 49 -6.61 7.68 2.27
C ASN A 49 -7.79 8.42 1.61
N LEU A 50 -8.04 8.18 0.31
CA LEU A 50 -9.25 8.68 -0.34
C LEU A 50 -10.51 8.09 0.30
N SER A 51 -10.53 6.80 0.62
CA SER A 51 -11.69 6.18 1.28
C SER A 51 -11.93 6.73 2.69
N LYS A 52 -10.91 7.24 3.38
CA LYS A 52 -11.07 7.95 4.67
C LYS A 52 -11.61 9.38 4.53
N SER A 53 -11.41 10.01 3.37
CA SER A 53 -11.64 11.45 3.18
C SER A 53 -13.07 11.80 2.76
N PHE A 54 -13.88 10.82 2.37
CA PHE A 54 -15.32 11.04 2.14
C PHE A 54 -16.04 11.20 3.49
N LYS A 55 -16.30 12.45 3.85
CA LYS A 55 -17.19 12.79 4.98
C LYS A 55 -18.56 12.13 4.78
N PRO A 56 -19.21 11.66 5.86
CA PRO A 56 -20.58 11.21 5.78
C PRO A 56 -21.51 12.26 5.19
N ILE A 57 -22.12 11.96 4.03
CA ILE A 57 -23.21 12.78 3.47
C ILE A 57 -24.46 12.67 4.37
N SER A 58 -24.53 11.66 5.25
CA SER A 58 -25.61 11.45 6.20
C SER A 58 -25.14 10.60 7.38
N ALA A 59 -25.59 10.95 8.60
CA ALA A 59 -25.31 10.23 9.85
C ALA A 59 -25.77 8.76 9.83
N ASN A 60 -26.59 8.36 8.85
CA ASN A 60 -27.17 7.02 8.75
C ASN A 60 -26.63 6.18 7.57
N SER A 61 -25.68 6.67 6.78
CA SER A 61 -25.18 5.94 5.58
C SER A 61 -23.68 5.69 5.50
N LEU A 62 -22.86 6.07 6.51
CA LEU A 62 -21.42 5.84 6.45
C LEU A 62 -20.89 5.04 7.62
N GLY A 63 -20.03 4.07 7.30
CA GLY A 63 -19.15 3.46 8.30
C GLY A 63 -18.61 2.09 7.93
N LYS A 64 -19.39 1.25 7.25
CA LYS A 64 -18.95 -0.12 6.92
C LYS A 64 -18.20 -0.25 5.60
N ASN A 65 -18.59 0.48 4.55
CA ASN A 65 -17.99 0.31 3.22
C ASN A 65 -16.59 0.94 3.14
N ASP A 66 -16.42 2.17 3.62
CA ASP A 66 -15.15 2.88 3.55
C ASP A 66 -14.05 2.27 4.44
N LYS A 67 -14.43 1.70 5.59
CA LYS A 67 -13.51 0.97 6.46
C LYS A 67 -13.05 -0.35 5.83
N GLN A 68 -13.95 -1.06 5.13
CA GLN A 68 -13.60 -2.27 4.39
C GLN A 68 -12.70 -1.95 3.20
N VAL A 69 -13.02 -0.91 2.44
CA VAL A 69 -12.18 -0.43 1.33
C VAL A 69 -10.81 0.01 1.85
N TYR A 70 -10.75 0.74 2.95
CA TYR A 70 -9.49 1.11 3.59
C TYR A 70 -8.67 -0.12 3.97
N LYS A 71 -9.29 -1.08 4.67
CA LYS A 71 -8.63 -2.32 5.09
C LYS A 71 -8.10 -3.10 3.89
N LYS A 72 -8.89 -3.23 2.82
CA LYS A 72 -8.49 -3.89 1.57
C LYS A 72 -7.21 -3.29 1.02
N TYR A 73 -7.12 -1.96 0.91
CA TYR A 73 -5.92 -1.31 0.40
C TYR A 73 -4.72 -1.41 1.35
N ILE A 74 -4.94 -1.48 2.66
CA ILE A 74 -3.86 -1.76 3.62
C ILE A 74 -3.31 -3.18 3.44
N GLU A 75 -4.19 -4.18 3.35
CA GLU A 75 -3.80 -5.58 3.12
C GLU A 75 -3.08 -5.75 1.78
N GLU A 76 -3.59 -5.12 0.72
CA GLU A 76 -2.99 -5.19 -0.61
C GLU A 76 -1.63 -4.48 -0.67
N GLY A 77 -1.49 -3.32 -0.02
CA GLY A 77 -0.21 -2.61 0.06
C GLY A 77 0.84 -3.39 0.85
N LEU A 78 0.43 -4.05 1.94
CA LEU A 78 1.31 -4.94 2.71
C LEU A 78 1.77 -6.14 1.88
N SER A 79 0.84 -6.79 1.16
CA SER A 79 1.13 -7.90 0.26
C SER A 79 2.08 -7.49 -0.86
N ALA A 80 1.88 -6.32 -1.47
CA ALA A 80 2.78 -5.81 -2.51
C ALA A 80 4.21 -5.63 -1.98
N CYS A 81 4.38 -5.07 -0.78
CA CYS A 81 5.71 -4.93 -0.17
C CYS A 81 6.35 -6.30 0.12
N ASP A 82 5.59 -7.26 0.62
CA ASP A 82 6.06 -8.62 0.91
C ASP A 82 6.55 -9.33 -0.36
N GLU A 83 5.78 -9.26 -1.46
CA GLU A 83 6.20 -9.79 -2.77
C GLU A 83 7.48 -9.10 -3.28
N GLY A 84 7.58 -7.77 -3.14
CA GLY A 84 8.78 -7.03 -3.50
C GLY A 84 10.01 -7.47 -2.69
N LEU A 85 9.86 -7.71 -1.39
CA LEU A 85 10.94 -8.18 -0.51
C LEU A 85 11.31 -9.65 -0.73
N ARG A 86 10.40 -10.49 -1.22
CA ARG A 86 10.76 -11.86 -1.63
C ARG A 86 11.66 -11.88 -2.87
N ILE A 87 11.53 -10.87 -3.74
CA ILE A 87 12.36 -10.74 -4.94
C ILE A 87 13.71 -10.10 -4.59
N ASP A 88 13.68 -9.01 -3.82
CA ASP A 88 14.87 -8.32 -3.34
C ASP A 88 14.72 -8.00 -1.83
N PRO A 89 15.24 -8.87 -0.95
CA PRO A 89 15.14 -8.69 0.50
C PRO A 89 15.77 -7.40 1.02
N GLU A 90 16.76 -6.87 0.31
CA GLU A 90 17.49 -5.65 0.70
C GLU A 90 16.88 -4.38 0.10
N ASN A 91 15.74 -4.49 -0.62
CA ASN A 91 15.10 -3.33 -1.22
C ASN A 91 14.63 -2.34 -0.16
N SER A 92 15.36 -1.23 -0.02
CA SER A 92 15.11 -0.21 1.01
C SER A 92 13.72 0.41 0.92
N LYS A 93 13.16 0.55 -0.30
CA LYS A 93 11.83 1.14 -0.52
C LYS A 93 10.74 0.17 -0.10
N CYS A 94 10.81 -1.09 -0.52
CA CYS A 94 9.87 -2.12 -0.09
C CYS A 94 9.91 -2.28 1.44
N ASN A 95 11.09 -2.32 2.08
CA ASN A 95 11.22 -2.38 3.53
C ASN A 95 10.58 -1.17 4.24
N SER A 96 10.83 0.04 3.75
CA SER A 96 10.25 1.26 4.31
C SER A 96 8.72 1.26 4.22
N TRP A 97 8.17 0.88 3.06
CA TRP A 97 6.73 0.79 2.85
C TRP A 97 6.09 -0.35 3.64
N TYR A 98 6.77 -1.49 3.77
CA TYR A 98 6.32 -2.61 4.60
C TYR A 98 6.11 -2.19 6.05
N ALA A 99 7.10 -1.48 6.64
CA ALA A 99 6.99 -0.95 8.00
C ALA A 99 5.80 0.03 8.15
N ILE A 100 5.56 0.89 7.16
CA ILE A 100 4.39 1.78 7.15
C ILE A 100 3.10 0.96 7.17
N PHE A 101 2.97 -0.06 6.31
CA PHE A 101 1.77 -0.88 6.24
C PHE A 101 1.56 -1.76 7.48
N LEU A 102 2.62 -2.26 8.11
CA LEU A 102 2.54 -2.96 9.39
C LEU A 102 1.98 -2.05 10.50
N ASN A 103 2.41 -0.79 10.57
CA ASN A 103 1.82 0.17 11.50
C ASN A 103 0.34 0.43 11.19
N LEU A 104 -0.02 0.63 9.92
CA LEU A 104 -1.41 0.88 9.51
C LEU A 104 -2.34 -0.32 9.78
N SER A 105 -1.89 -1.56 9.55
CA SER A 105 -2.63 -2.77 9.94
C SER A 105 -2.84 -2.83 11.45
N SER A 106 -1.83 -2.45 12.23
CA SER A 106 -1.91 -2.40 13.70
C SER A 106 -2.92 -1.37 14.21
N GLU A 107 -3.12 -0.25 13.50
CA GLU A 107 -4.16 0.74 13.81
C GLU A 107 -5.57 0.19 13.57
N ILE A 108 -5.73 -0.73 12.61
CA ILE A 108 -7.03 -1.35 12.27
C ILE A 108 -7.36 -2.50 13.24
N GLU A 109 -6.37 -3.35 13.53
CA GLU A 109 -6.54 -4.62 14.25
C GLU A 109 -6.29 -4.52 15.76
N GLY A 110 -5.62 -3.45 16.21
CA GLY A 110 -5.39 -3.17 17.62
C GLY A 110 -4.07 -3.69 18.18
N ILE A 111 -3.95 -3.68 19.51
CA ILE A 111 -2.66 -3.79 20.22
C ILE A 111 -1.94 -5.12 20.02
N ASN A 112 -2.66 -6.24 19.92
CA ASN A 112 -2.06 -7.55 19.69
C ASN A 112 -1.35 -7.61 18.33
N LYS A 113 -1.95 -6.99 17.31
CA LYS A 113 -1.33 -6.93 15.98
C LYS A 113 -0.10 -6.05 15.96
N ARG A 114 -0.10 -4.97 16.74
CA ARG A 114 1.08 -4.10 16.92
C ARG A 114 2.26 -4.87 17.49
N ILE A 115 2.01 -5.71 18.51
CA ILE A 115 3.04 -6.55 19.13
C ILE A 115 3.55 -7.60 18.14
N GLU A 116 2.65 -8.29 17.41
CA GLU A 116 3.05 -9.25 16.37
C GLU A 116 3.93 -8.57 15.30
N ASN A 117 3.52 -7.40 14.83
CA ASN A 117 4.20 -6.69 13.76
C ASN A 117 5.56 -6.11 14.20
N SER A 118 5.77 -5.79 15.47
CA SER A 118 7.09 -5.34 15.94
C SER A 118 8.14 -6.47 15.89
N PHE A 119 7.73 -7.73 16.08
CA PHE A 119 8.61 -8.87 15.85
C PHE A 119 8.96 -9.02 14.37
N LYS A 120 8.00 -8.86 13.46
CA LYS A 120 8.26 -8.90 12.00
C LYS A 120 9.24 -7.81 11.57
N MET A 121 9.10 -6.59 12.08
CA MET A 121 10.01 -5.49 11.75
C MET A 121 11.44 -5.77 12.23
N LYS A 122 11.59 -6.46 13.36
CA LYS A 122 12.90 -6.88 13.88
C LYS A 122 13.59 -7.87 12.94
N ASP A 123 12.84 -8.81 12.35
CA ASP A 123 13.39 -9.82 11.44
C ASP A 123 13.79 -9.24 10.06
N HIS A 124 13.20 -8.11 9.66
CA HIS A 124 13.52 -7.43 8.39
C HIS A 124 14.67 -6.41 8.48
N TRP A 125 15.09 -6.01 9.68
CA TRP A 125 16.09 -4.95 9.90
C TRP A 125 17.33 -5.39 10.68
N MET A 126 17.45 -6.68 11.02
CA MET A 126 18.67 -7.28 11.58
C MET A 126 19.26 -8.27 10.58
#